data_AF-A0AAD1YC54-F1
#
_entry.id   AF-A0AAD1YC54-F1
#
_cell.length_a   1.000
_cell.length_b   1.000
_cell.length_c   1.000
_cell.angle_alpha   90.00
_cell.angle_beta   90.00
_cell.angle_gamma   90.00
#
_symmetry.space_group_name_H-M   'P 1'
#
loop_
_entity.id
_entity.type
_entity.pdbx_description
1 polymer ?
#
loop_
_entity_poly.entity_id
_entity_poly.type
_entity_poly.pdbx_seq_one_letter_code
_entity_poly.pdbx_strand_id
1 'polypeptide(L)' 'MICVKEKDILMEVNIVKADEKKDKEYISRLNATTDKVKYLRFVKHYTQSKVAEMIGISKRHVIRVEKKLKNTI' A
#
# COMPACT_ATOMS: atom_id res chain seq x y z
N MET A 1 -18.71 -18.90 -28.71
CA MET A 1 -17.90 -17.67 -28.86
C MET A 1 -18.19 -16.81 -27.63
N ILE A 2 -17.42 -17.01 -26.55
CA ILE A 2 -17.68 -16.35 -25.28
C ILE A 2 -17.05 -14.95 -25.37
N CYS A 3 -17.88 -13.93 -25.51
CA CYS A 3 -17.46 -12.53 -25.33
C CYS A 3 -17.22 -12.28 -23.84
N VAL A 4 -16.04 -12.63 -23.33
CA VAL A 4 -15.60 -12.18 -22.01
C VAL A 4 -15.35 -10.68 -22.11
N LYS A 5 -16.19 -9.88 -21.45
CA LYS A 5 -16.02 -8.42 -21.43
C LYS A 5 -14.78 -8.12 -20.59
N GLU A 6 -13.80 -7.41 -21.15
CA GLU A 6 -12.55 -7.03 -20.47
C GLU A 6 -12.75 -6.40 -19.08
N LYS A 7 -13.93 -5.82 -18.84
CA LYS A 7 -14.35 -5.21 -17.57
C LYS A 7 -14.48 -6.22 -16.42
N ASP A 8 -14.87 -7.46 -16.69
CA ASP A 8 -15.12 -8.45 -15.63
C ASP A 8 -13.79 -9.01 -15.09
N ILE A 9 -12.79 -9.18 -15.95
CA ILE A 9 -11.42 -9.56 -15.58
C ILE A 9 -10.78 -8.48 -14.70
N LEU A 10 -11.00 -7.20 -15.04
CA LEU A 10 -10.47 -6.08 -14.26
C LEU A 10 -11.06 -6.02 -12.85
N MET A 11 -12.30 -6.48 -12.68
CA MET A 11 -13.00 -6.50 -11.38
C MET A 11 -12.52 -7.67 -10.50
N GLU A 12 -12.24 -8.84 -11.07
CA GLU A 12 -11.73 -10.00 -10.33
C GLU A 12 -10.26 -9.83 -9.89
N VAL A 13 -9.39 -9.29 -10.74
CA VAL A 13 -8.01 -8.92 -10.33
C VAL A 13 -8.06 -7.82 -9.25
N ASN A 14 -9.10 -7.00 -9.26
CA ASN A 14 -9.37 -6.02 -8.22
C ASN A 14 -9.89 -6.62 -6.90
N ILE A 15 -10.28 -7.90 -6.85
CA ILE A 15 -10.73 -8.57 -5.62
C ILE A 15 -9.57 -9.35 -4.96
N VAL A 16 -8.55 -9.73 -5.75
CA VAL A 16 -7.23 -10.11 -5.20
C VAL A 16 -6.50 -8.88 -4.62
N LYS A 17 -7.02 -7.65 -4.83
CA LYS A 17 -6.55 -6.44 -4.16
C LYS A 17 -6.71 -6.58 -2.65
N ALA A 18 -5.56 -6.64 -2.00
CA ALA A 18 -5.26 -5.99 -0.73
C ALA A 18 -6.51 -5.67 0.12
N ASP A 19 -6.92 -6.64 0.95
CA ASP A 19 -7.84 -6.42 2.05
C ASP A 19 -7.30 -5.29 2.93
N GLU A 20 -7.76 -4.05 2.72
CA GLU A 20 -7.29 -2.88 3.48
C GLU A 20 -7.40 -3.11 4.99
N LYS A 21 -8.39 -3.90 5.43
CA LYS A 21 -8.56 -4.30 6.83
C LYS A 21 -7.40 -5.17 7.34
N LYS A 22 -7.00 -6.20 6.58
CA LYS A 22 -5.87 -7.07 6.95
C LYS A 22 -4.55 -6.29 6.92
N ASP A 23 -4.38 -5.41 5.94
CA ASP A 23 -3.19 -4.56 5.86
C ASP A 23 -3.13 -3.57 7.02
N LYS A 24 -4.25 -2.98 7.44
CA LYS A 24 -4.35 -2.15 8.66
C LYS A 24 -4.00 -2.93 9.93
N GLU A 25 -4.44 -4.19 10.02
CA GLU A 25 -4.10 -5.07 11.14
C GLU A 25 -2.62 -5.47 11.14
N TYR A 26 -2.03 -5.68 9.97
CA TYR A 26 -0.61 -5.98 9.87
C TYR A 26 0.25 -4.79 10.29
N ILE A 27 -0.05 -3.59 9.79
CA ILE A 27 0.70 -2.38 10.16
C ILE A 27 0.49 -1.96 11.61
N SER A 28 -0.60 -2.38 12.26
CA SER A 28 -0.81 -2.10 13.69
C SER A 28 0.14 -2.93 14.56
N ARG A 29 0.55 -4.12 14.10
CA ARG A 29 1.55 -4.97 14.76
C ARG A 29 2.98 -4.49 14.56
N LEU A 30 3.24 -3.65 13.55
CA LEU A 30 4.54 -3.04 13.33
C LEU A 30 4.78 -1.87 14.28
N ASN A 31 5.98 -1.77 14.85
CA ASN A 31 6.34 -0.68 15.76
C ASN A 31 6.85 0.54 15.00
N ALA A 32 7.78 0.35 14.07
CA ALA A 32 8.43 1.45 13.37
C ALA A 32 7.58 1.98 12.20
N THR A 33 7.44 3.30 12.11
CA THR A 33 6.77 3.97 10.98
C THR A 33 7.47 3.68 9.65
N THR A 34 8.79 3.47 9.66
CA THR A 34 9.59 3.09 8.49
C THR A 34 9.13 1.76 7.90
N ASP A 35 8.86 0.77 8.74
CA ASP A 35 8.47 -0.56 8.32
C ASP A 35 7.03 -0.57 7.78
N LYS A 36 6.15 0.20 8.42
CA LYS A 36 4.78 0.42 7.93
C LYS A 36 4.79 1.03 6.53
N VAL A 37 5.58 2.10 6.34
CA VAL A 37 5.72 2.75 5.04
C VAL A 37 6.35 1.79 4.04
N LYS A 38 7.36 1.00 4.43
CA LYS A 38 8.04 0.04 3.57
C LYS A 38 7.06 -1.02 3.05
N TYR A 39 6.29 -1.64 3.94
CA TYR A 39 5.27 -2.63 3.60
C TYR A 39 4.24 -2.04 2.64
N LEU A 40 3.63 -0.91 3.00
CA LEU A 40 2.54 -0.35 2.21
C LEU A 40 2.99 0.19 0.84
N ARG A 41 4.21 0.74 0.73
CA ARG A 41 4.71 1.35 -0.51
C ARG A 41 5.39 0.35 -1.44
N PHE A 42 6.19 -0.57 -0.91
CA PHE A 42 7.01 -1.47 -1.73
C PHE A 42 6.41 -2.86 -1.90
N VAL A 43 5.65 -3.35 -0.92
CA VAL A 43 5.01 -4.69 -1.00
C VAL A 43 3.60 -4.57 -1.57
N LYS A 44 2.83 -3.58 -1.08
CA LYS A 44 1.41 -3.40 -1.47
C LYS A 44 1.16 -2.32 -2.50
N HIS A 45 2.19 -1.53 -2.85
CA HIS A 45 2.11 -0.50 -3.88
C HIS A 45 1.01 0.56 -3.69
N TYR A 46 0.60 0.82 -2.45
CA TYR A 46 -0.34 1.91 -2.15
C TYR A 46 0.26 3.27 -2.50
N THR A 47 -0.59 4.25 -2.84
CA THR A 47 -0.14 5.63 -3.10
C THR A 47 0.36 6.32 -1.83
N GLN A 48 1.27 7.28 -1.94
CA GLN A 48 1.80 8.03 -0.79
C GLN A 48 0.70 8.67 0.06
N SER A 49 -0.35 9.19 -0.61
CA SER A 49 -1.49 9.81 0.06
C SER A 49 -2.30 8.77 0.86
N LYS A 50 -2.54 7.58 0.29
CA LYS A 50 -3.28 6.52 0.98
C LYS A 50 -2.49 5.95 2.16
N VAL A 51 -1.17 5.80 2.01
CA VAL A 51 -0.30 5.39 3.12
C VAL A 51 -0.30 6.40 4.26
N ALA A 52 -0.27 7.69 3.93
CA ALA A 52 -0.38 8.79 4.90
C ALA A 52 -1.69 8.70 5.69
N GLU A 53 -2.82 8.48 5.01
CA GLU A 53 -4.14 8.29 5.61
C GLU A 53 -4.20 7.04 6.49
N MET A 54 -3.67 5.91 6.03
CA MET A 54 -3.72 4.63 6.76
C MET A 54 -2.87 4.63 8.04
N ILE A 55 -1.73 5.31 8.03
CA ILE A 55 -0.82 5.39 9.18
C ILE A 55 -1.18 6.58 10.09
N GLY A 56 -1.86 7.61 9.57
CA GLY A 56 -2.16 8.85 10.30
C GLY A 56 -0.98 9.82 10.34
N ILE A 57 -0.17 9.88 9.28
CA ILE A 57 0.98 10.79 9.16
C ILE A 57 0.83 11.71 7.95
N SER A 58 1.65 12.77 7.85
CA SER A 58 1.63 13.63 6.67
C SER A 58 2.26 12.96 5.45
N LYS A 59 1.75 13.28 4.24
CA LYS A 59 2.36 12.84 2.97
C LYS A 59 3.84 13.20 2.87
N ARG A 60 4.24 14.37 3.39
CA ARG A 60 5.66 14.81 3.44
C ARG A 60 6.51 13.85 4.29
N HIS A 61 5.96 13.33 5.38
CA HIS A 61 6.65 12.35 6.23
C HIS A 61 6.88 11.04 5.45
N VAL A 62 5.86 10.54 4.74
CA VAL A 62 5.99 9.36 3.87
C VAL A 62 7.12 9.54 2.86
N ILE A 63 7.14 10.68 2.15
CA ILE A 63 8.18 11.00 1.15
C ILE A 63 9.58 11.02 1.78
N ARG A 64 9.72 11.59 2.98
CA ARG A 64 11.02 11.64 3.69
C ARG A 64 11.51 10.24 4.04
N VAL A 65 10.61 9.38 4.53
CA VAL A 65 10.92 7.97 4.83
C VAL A 65 11.33 7.23 3.57
N GLU A 66 10.61 7.41 2.46
CA GLU A 66 10.98 6.80 1.18
C GLU A 66 12.37 7.22 0.70
N LYS A 67 12.70 8.51 0.80
CA LYS A 67 14.04 9.01 0.44
C LYS A 67 15.13 8.37 1.29
N LYS A 68 14.90 8.22 2.61
CA LYS A 68 15.85 7.53 3.50
C LYS A 68 16.02 6.06 3.11
N LEU A 69 14.92 5.37 2.84
CA LEU A 69 14.96 3.95 2.44
C LEU A 69 15.71 3.74 1.12
N LYS A 70 15.51 4.60 0.12
CA LYS A 70 16.24 4.54 -1.16
C LYS A 70 17.74 4.77 -1.01
N ASN A 71 18.17 5.61 -0.07
CA ASN A 71 19.59 5.87 0.16
C ASN A 71 20.30 4.74 0.95
N THR A 72 19.55 3.76 1.45
CA THR A 72 20.09 2.66 2.26
C THR A 72 20.30 1.37 1.44
N ILE A 73 19.79 1.32 0.21
CA ILE A 73 19.90 0.19 -0.73
C ILE A 73 20.97 0.57 -1.76
#